data_AF-A0A4Y9JG02-F1
#
_entry.id   AF-A0A4Y9JG02-F1
#
_cell.length_a   1.000
_cell.length_b   1.000
_cell.length_c   1.000
_cell.angle_alpha   90.00
_cell.angle_beta   90.00
_cell.angle_gamma   90.00
#
_symmetry.space_group_name_H-M   'P 1'
#
loop_
_entity.id
_entity.type
_entity.pdbx_description
1 polymer ?
#
loop_
_entity_poly.entity_id
_entity_poly.type
_entity_poly.pdbx_seq_one_letter_code
_entity_poly.pdbx_strand_id
1 'polypeptide(L)'
;TTGTQSINTINPEATAKNTAKSDIDAAANAKKAEIDARPDLTVEEKAAAKAQVDAEVKKAKDAIDAATSNDAVESAKTTGTQSINTINPEATAKNTAKS
;
A
#
# COMPACT_ATOMS: atom_id res chain seq x y z
N THR A 1 -10.61 -35.73 -25.00
CA THR A 1 -10.29 -34.28 -25.04
C THR A 1 -10.95 -33.60 -23.86
N THR A 2 -10.52 -33.95 -22.65
CA THR A 2 -11.22 -33.60 -21.40
C THR A 2 -10.15 -33.40 -20.34
N GLY A 3 -9.60 -32.19 -20.19
CA GLY A 3 -8.53 -32.03 -19.22
C GLY A 3 -7.85 -30.68 -19.04
N THR A 4 -8.28 -29.58 -19.67
CA THR A 4 -7.51 -28.32 -19.56
C THR A 4 -8.32 -27.04 -19.39
N GLN A 5 -9.66 -27.11 -19.28
CA GLN A 5 -10.48 -25.88 -19.18
C GLN A 5 -11.10 -25.63 -17.80
N SER A 6 -10.76 -26.41 -16.76
CA SER A 6 -11.44 -26.31 -15.45
C SER A 6 -10.51 -26.06 -14.24
N ILE A 7 -9.22 -25.77 -14.44
CA ILE A 7 -8.26 -25.56 -13.32
C ILE A 7 -7.86 -24.08 -13.18
N ASN A 8 -8.61 -23.14 -13.76
CA ASN A 8 -8.41 -21.70 -13.52
C ASN A 8 -9.70 -21.01 -13.05
N THR A 9 -10.50 -21.74 -12.28
CA THR A 9 -11.57 -21.21 -11.43
C THR A 9 -11.19 -21.44 -9.96
N ILE A 10 -9.89 -21.40 -9.68
CA ILE A 10 -9.32 -21.62 -8.35
C ILE A 10 -9.73 -20.42 -7.48
N ASN A 11 -10.83 -20.57 -6.74
CA ASN A 11 -11.35 -19.65 -5.73
C ASN A 11 -11.24 -18.15 -6.11
N PRO A 12 -12.25 -17.57 -6.80
CA PRO A 12 -12.19 -16.18 -7.27
C PRO A 12 -11.88 -15.15 -6.17
N GLU A 13 -12.24 -15.45 -4.92
CA GLU A 13 -11.89 -14.62 -3.76
C GLU A 13 -10.38 -14.62 -3.47
N ALA A 14 -9.72 -15.78 -3.57
CA ALA A 14 -8.27 -15.89 -3.38
C ALA A 14 -7.51 -15.14 -4.49
N THR A 15 -7.97 -15.24 -5.74
CA THR A 15 -7.41 -14.45 -6.85
C THR A 15 -7.59 -12.96 -6.60
N ALA A 16 -8.79 -12.51 -6.21
CA ALA A 16 -9.06 -11.10 -5.91
C ALA A 16 -8.16 -10.58 -4.77
N LYS A 17 -7.99 -11.35 -3.69
CA LYS A 17 -7.10 -10.99 -2.57
C LYS A 17 -5.64 -10.84 -3.02
N ASN A 18 -5.14 -11.76 -3.84
CA ASN A 18 -3.76 -11.69 -4.33
C ASN A 18 -3.52 -10.47 -5.21
N THR A 19 -4.44 -10.18 -6.14
CA THR A 19 -4.38 -8.98 -6.97
C THR A 19 -4.41 -7.72 -6.11
N ALA A 20 -5.36 -7.62 -5.16
CA ALA A 20 -5.46 -6.48 -4.27
C ALA A 20 -4.19 -6.24 -3.44
N LYS A 21 -3.55 -7.29 -2.93
CA LYS A 21 -2.28 -7.16 -2.20
C LYS A 21 -1.14 -6.67 -3.09
N SER A 22 -1.08 -7.14 -4.34
CA SER A 22 -0.10 -6.67 -5.33
C SER A 22 -0.29 -5.18 -5.64
N ASP A 23 -1.55 -4.73 -5.77
CA ASP A 23 -1.87 -3.32 -6.00
C ASP A 23 -1.45 -2.44 -4.80
N ILE A 24 -1.64 -2.94 -3.57
CA ILE A 24 -1.15 -2.27 -2.35
C ILE A 24 0.38 -2.16 -2.36
N ASP A 25 1.10 -3.22 -2.75
CA ASP A 25 2.56 -3.17 -2.84
C ASP A 25 3.05 -2.18 -3.92
N ALA A 26 2.37 -2.13 -5.07
CA ALA A 26 2.67 -1.17 -6.12
C ALA A 26 2.47 0.28 -5.64
N ALA A 27 1.34 0.57 -4.99
CA ALA A 27 1.07 1.89 -4.42
C ALA A 27 2.10 2.28 -3.36
N ALA A 28 2.50 1.34 -2.49
CA ALA A 28 3.52 1.56 -1.48
C ALA A 28 4.88 1.88 -2.09
N ASN A 29 5.31 1.12 -3.11
CA ASN A 29 6.57 1.35 -3.79
C ASN A 29 6.60 2.71 -4.49
N ALA A 30 5.52 3.07 -5.19
CA ALA A 30 5.38 4.40 -5.79
C ALA A 30 5.49 5.49 -4.71
N LYS A 31 4.80 5.31 -3.59
CA LYS A 31 4.80 6.30 -2.51
C LYS A 31 6.15 6.46 -1.83
N LYS A 32 6.87 5.36 -1.59
CA LYS A 32 8.22 5.40 -1.04
C LYS A 32 9.20 6.08 -2.00
N ALA A 33 9.05 5.85 -3.31
CA ALA A 33 9.85 6.53 -4.32
C ALA A 33 9.58 8.04 -4.34
N GLU A 34 8.32 8.48 -4.20
CA GLU A 34 7.97 9.90 -4.04
C GLU A 34 8.65 10.51 -2.79
N ILE A 35 8.59 9.82 -1.65
CA ILE A 35 9.24 10.26 -0.40
C ILE A 35 10.76 10.34 -0.58
N ASP A 36 11.38 9.37 -1.27
CA ASP A 36 12.82 9.37 -1.52
C ASP A 36 13.26 10.50 -2.42
N ALA A 37 12.44 10.85 -3.41
CA ALA A 37 12.69 11.94 -4.33
C ALA A 37 12.59 13.33 -3.68
N ARG A 38 12.04 13.46 -2.47
CA ARG A 38 11.88 14.75 -1.78
C ARG A 38 13.21 15.28 -1.24
N PRO A 39 13.77 16.38 -1.79
CA PRO A 39 15.05 16.93 -1.35
C PRO A 39 14.93 17.80 -0.10
N ASP A 40 13.72 18.17 0.28
CA ASP A 40 13.41 19.01 1.42
C ASP A 40 13.34 18.23 2.75
N LEU A 41 13.30 16.90 2.69
CA LEU A 41 13.28 16.02 3.85
C LEU A 41 14.67 15.54 4.25
N THR A 42 14.90 15.39 5.55
CA THR A 42 16.07 14.69 6.07
C THR A 42 15.96 13.17 5.88
N VAL A 43 17.06 12.45 6.11
CA VAL A 43 17.08 10.97 6.05
C VAL A 43 16.14 10.38 7.11
N GLU A 44 16.11 10.98 8.30
CA GLU A 44 15.26 10.56 9.42
C GLU A 44 13.78 10.78 9.12
N GLU A 45 13.41 11.93 8.54
CA GLU A 45 12.03 12.23 8.14
C GLU A 45 11.56 11.28 7.03
N LYS A 46 12.43 10.97 6.06
CA LYS A 46 12.14 9.96 5.02
C LYS A 46 11.95 8.57 5.64
N ALA A 47 12.83 8.18 6.56
CA ALA A 47 12.75 6.87 7.20
C ALA A 47 11.45 6.71 7.99
N ALA A 48 11.06 7.74 8.76
CA ALA A 48 9.79 7.78 9.49
C ALA A 48 8.59 7.67 8.55
N ALA A 49 8.57 8.44 7.45
CA ALA A 49 7.49 8.41 6.48
C ALA A 49 7.37 7.03 5.78
N LYS A 50 8.49 6.40 5.42
CA LYS A 50 8.48 5.04 4.85
C LYS A 50 7.98 4.00 5.84
N ALA A 51 8.32 4.14 7.12
CA ALA A 51 7.77 3.27 8.16
C ALA A 51 6.25 3.44 8.32
N GLN A 52 5.72 4.66 8.16
CA GLN A 52 4.27 4.87 8.10
C GLN A 52 3.64 4.20 6.88
N VAL A 53 4.29 4.26 5.71
CA VAL A 53 3.83 3.53 4.51
C VAL A 53 3.77 2.03 4.80
N ASP A 54 4.81 1.45 5.40
CA ASP A 54 4.83 0.03 5.75
C ASP A 54 3.74 -0.37 6.74
N ALA A 55 3.42 0.50 7.71
CA ALA A 55 2.34 0.26 8.66
C ALA A 55 0.97 0.24 7.97
N GLU A 56 0.69 1.18 7.06
CA GLU A 56 -0.57 1.21 6.31
C GLU A 56 -0.67 0.05 5.29
N VAL A 57 0.45 -0.35 4.67
CA VAL A 57 0.51 -1.56 3.84
C VAL A 57 0.10 -2.79 4.64
N LYS A 58 0.68 -2.97 5.83
CA LYS A 58 0.35 -4.10 6.70
C LYS A 58 -1.14 -4.10 7.04
N LYS A 59 -1.67 -2.95 7.46
CA LYS A 59 -3.09 -2.80 7.81
C LYS A 59 -4.02 -3.10 6.63
N ALA A 60 -3.68 -2.61 5.43
CA ALA A 60 -4.45 -2.87 4.22
C ALA A 60 -4.43 -4.37 3.85
N LYS A 61 -3.27 -5.02 3.92
CA LYS A 61 -3.13 -6.46 3.66
C LYS A 61 -3.91 -7.31 4.67
N ASP A 62 -3.82 -6.96 5.95
CA ASP A 62 -4.58 -7.63 7.01
C ASP A 62 -6.10 -7.50 6.77
N ALA A 63 -6.58 -6.33 6.32
CA ALA A 63 -7.99 -6.11 5.96
C ALA A 63 -8.41 -6.91 4.72
N ILE A 64 -7.56 -7.00 3.69
CA ILE A 64 -7.80 -7.84 2.51
C ILE A 64 -7.87 -9.32 2.90
N ASP A 65 -7.01 -9.77 3.81
CA ASP A 65 -7.02 -11.16 4.28
C ASP A 65 -8.29 -11.50 5.06
N ALA A 66 -8.76 -10.59 5.90
CA ALA A 66 -9.97 -10.72 6.69
C ALA A 66 -11.28 -10.58 5.87
N ALA A 67 -11.22 -10.01 4.67
CA ALA A 67 -12.39 -9.85 3.81
C ALA A 67 -13.00 -11.21 3.44
N THR A 68 -14.33 -11.33 3.44
CA THR A 68 -15.06 -12.58 3.14
C THR A 68 -15.83 -12.51 1.82
N SER A 69 -15.64 -11.44 1.04
CA SER A 69 -16.27 -11.23 -0.26
C SER A 69 -15.39 -10.37 -1.16
N ASN A 70 -15.61 -10.44 -2.47
CA ASN A 70 -14.88 -9.62 -3.44
C ASN A 70 -15.12 -8.11 -3.23
N ASP A 71 -16.33 -7.71 -2.85
CA ASP A 71 -16.65 -6.31 -2.55
C ASP A 71 -15.88 -5.80 -1.32
N ALA A 72 -15.73 -6.65 -0.30
CA ALA A 72 -14.94 -6.35 0.89
C ALA A 72 -13.43 -6.26 0.55
N VAL A 73 -12.93 -7.13 -0.33
CA VAL A 73 -11.56 -7.06 -0.86
C VAL A 73 -11.33 -5.73 -1.60
N GLU A 74 -12.24 -5.34 -2.48
CA GLU A 74 -12.12 -4.10 -3.25
C GLU A 74 -12.20 -2.86 -2.36
N SER A 75 -13.07 -2.88 -1.35
CA SER A 75 -13.20 -1.81 -0.35
C SER A 75 -11.93 -1.69 0.49
N ALA A 76 -11.36 -2.81 0.94
CA ALA A 76 -10.11 -2.85 1.71
C ALA A 76 -8.93 -2.34 0.87
N LYS A 77 -8.83 -2.76 -0.39
CA LYS A 77 -7.84 -2.26 -1.36
C LYS A 77 -7.95 -0.74 -1.52
N THR A 78 -9.15 -0.26 -1.83
CA THR A 78 -9.44 1.17 -2.08
C THR A 78 -9.09 2.03 -0.86
N THR A 79 -9.45 1.56 0.33
CA THR A 79 -9.11 2.24 1.59
C THR A 79 -7.61 2.23 1.83
N GLY A 80 -6.95 1.08 1.65
CA GLY A 80 -5.51 0.94 1.83
C GLY A 80 -4.69 1.83 0.90
N THR A 81 -5.02 1.86 -0.39
CA THR A 81 -4.38 2.74 -1.37
C THR A 81 -4.57 4.21 -1.02
N GLN A 82 -5.76 4.62 -0.59
CA GLN A 82 -5.99 6.00 -0.14
C GLN A 82 -5.13 6.34 1.08
N SER A 83 -5.13 5.51 2.13
CA SER A 83 -4.29 5.72 3.31
C SER A 83 -2.82 5.89 2.93
N ILE A 84 -2.27 5.00 2.10
CA ILE A 84 -0.89 5.08 1.62
C ILE A 84 -0.63 6.41 0.89
N ASN A 85 -1.52 6.78 -0.04
CA ASN A 85 -1.35 8.00 -0.84
C ASN A 85 -1.42 9.29 -0.01
N THR A 86 -2.17 9.29 1.10
CA THR A 86 -2.27 10.45 2.00
C THR A 86 -1.02 10.70 2.83
N ILE A 87 -0.07 9.76 2.90
CA ILE A 87 1.17 9.94 3.67
C ILE A 87 2.02 11.02 3.00
N ASN A 88 2.15 12.18 3.63
CA ASN A 88 2.98 13.26 3.14
C ASN A 88 3.74 13.90 4.31
N PRO A 89 5.00 13.53 4.55
CA PRO A 89 5.76 14.06 5.70
C PRO A 89 6.02 15.56 5.56
N GLU A 90 5.96 16.32 6.64
CA GLU A 90 6.35 17.73 6.60
C GLU A 90 7.86 17.87 6.81
N ALA A 91 8.52 18.76 6.06
CA ALA A 91 9.92 19.09 6.27
C ALA A 91 10.04 20.01 7.49
N THR A 92 10.42 19.45 8.64
CA THR A 92 10.54 20.18 9.90
C THR A 92 11.91 20.84 10.06
N ALA A 93 12.93 20.35 9.34
CA ALA A 93 14.30 20.87 9.38
C ALA A 93 14.46 22.32 8.89
N LYS A 94 13.45 22.88 8.19
CA LYS A 94 13.49 24.28 7.71
C LYS A 94 13.20 25.32 8.80
N ASN A 95 12.84 24.93 10.02
CA ASN A 95 12.53 25.86 11.11
C ASN A 95 13.70 26.12 12.09
N THR A 96 14.86 25.50 11.91
CA THR A 96 16.03 25.68 12.81
C THR A 96 17.11 26.61 12.25
N ALA A 97 16.96 27.13 11.02
CA ALA A 97 17.93 28.06 10.42
C ALA A 97 17.51 29.55 10.53
N LYS A 98 16.57 29.89 11.42
CA LYS A 98 16.07 31.26 11.58
C LYS A 98 16.08 31.81 13.01
N SER A 99 16.80 31.16 13.93
CA SER A 99 17.08 31.69 15.27
C SER A 99 18.54 32.11 15.41
#